data_AF-A0A2G9UK07-F1
#
_entry.id   AF-A0A2G9UK07-F1
#
_cell.length_a   1.000
_cell.length_b   1.000
_cell.length_c   1.000
_cell.angle_alpha   90.00
_cell.angle_beta   90.00
_cell.angle_gamma   90.00
#
_symmetry.space_group_name_H-M   'P 1'
#
loop_
_entity.id
_entity.type
_entity.pdbx_description
1 polymer ?
#
loop_
_entity_poly.entity_id
_entity_poly.type
_entity_poly.pdbx_seq_one_letter_code
_entity_poly.pdbx_strand_id
1 'polypeptide(L)'
;MDTIYWLDIFVRTRTGFLEQGLVVRDIDKIKKQYFESKQFKNVKDTLLRRYIYSFYWSTLILTTIGEVPSPVQNVEYLFVTLDLMCGVLIFATIVGNVGSMISNMSAARTEFQNKMDGIKQYMELRRVSKQLEMRVIKWFDYLWANKQSLSDQQVLKVLPDKLQAEIAMQVHFETLRKGRELLKKDNLLDENAPEEQQTVEELAEQLNNSVKVLQTRCVRFESK
;
A
#
# COMPACT_ATOMS: atom_id res chain seq x y z
N MET A 1 -22.94 45.02 -11.65
CA MET A 1 -22.55 45.30 -13.05
C MET A 1 -22.52 46.81 -13.33
N ASP A 2 -21.58 47.65 -12.91
CA ASP A 2 -20.53 47.62 -11.87
C ASP A 2 -20.00 49.06 -11.72
N THR A 3 -20.70 49.89 -10.95
CA THR A 3 -20.16 51.20 -10.50
C THR A 3 -18.88 51.01 -9.69
N ILE A 4 -18.73 49.85 -9.04
CA ILE A 4 -17.53 49.46 -8.31
C ILE A 4 -16.34 49.14 -9.24
N TYR A 5 -16.57 48.63 -10.45
CA TYR A 5 -15.49 48.43 -11.44
C TYR A 5 -15.00 49.75 -12.02
N TRP A 6 -15.92 50.67 -12.31
CA TRP A 6 -15.52 52.01 -12.79
C TRP A 6 -14.79 52.80 -11.71
N LEU A 7 -15.16 52.63 -10.44
CA LEU A 7 -14.46 53.23 -9.32
C LEU A 7 -13.07 52.60 -9.11
N ASP A 8 -12.94 51.27 -9.19
CA ASP A 8 -11.65 50.58 -9.07
C ASP A 8 -10.70 50.94 -10.23
N ILE A 9 -11.21 51.00 -11.47
CA ILE A 9 -10.46 51.47 -12.65
C ILE A 9 -10.02 52.93 -12.48
N PHE A 10 -10.89 53.81 -11.96
CA PHE A 10 -10.56 55.22 -11.76
C PHE A 10 -9.52 55.42 -10.63
N VAL A 11 -9.64 54.66 -9.54
CA VAL A 11 -8.70 54.68 -8.42
C VAL A 11 -7.34 54.08 -8.81
N ARG A 12 -7.32 52.99 -9.60
CA ARG A 12 -6.08 52.41 -10.17
C ARG A 12 -5.44 53.28 -11.24
N THR A 13 -6.22 54.03 -12.01
CA THR A 13 -5.68 54.98 -13.01
C THR A 13 -5.05 56.20 -12.35
N ARG A 14 -5.49 56.55 -11.12
CA ARG A 14 -4.91 57.64 -10.32
C ARG A 14 -3.68 57.24 -9.50
N THR A 15 -3.46 55.94 -9.26
CA THR A 15 -2.25 55.41 -8.61
C THR A 15 -1.27 54.92 -9.68
N GLY A 16 -0.47 55.86 -10.19
CA GLY A 16 0.58 55.53 -11.16
C GLY A 16 1.59 54.51 -10.60
N PHE A 17 2.10 53.65 -11.48
CA PHE A 17 3.12 52.66 -11.12
C PHE A 17 4.47 53.37 -10.89
N LEU A 18 5.21 52.95 -9.86
CA LEU A 18 6.54 53.47 -9.55
C LEU A 18 7.60 52.62 -10.25
N GLU A 19 8.31 53.21 -11.22
CA GLU A 19 9.62 52.71 -11.65
C GLU A 19 10.68 53.68 -11.11
N GLN A 20 11.64 53.15 -10.34
CA GLN A 20 12.82 53.87 -9.85
C GLN A 20 12.53 55.20 -9.12
N GLY A 21 11.38 55.30 -8.43
CA GLY A 21 11.03 56.48 -7.62
C GLY A 21 10.40 57.65 -8.40
N LEU A 22 10.04 57.49 -9.67
CA LEU A 22 9.30 58.49 -10.45
C LEU A 22 8.06 57.89 -11.11
N VAL A 23 6.93 58.62 -11.01
CA VAL A 23 5.66 58.23 -11.63
C VAL A 23 5.69 58.57 -13.12
N VAL A 24 5.87 57.54 -13.95
CA VAL A 24 5.82 57.67 -15.42
C VAL A 24 4.35 57.60 -15.87
N ARG A 25 3.88 58.62 -16.58
CA ARG A 25 2.47 58.77 -17.03
C ARG A 25 2.27 58.58 -18.54
N ASP A 26 3.26 58.05 -19.26
CA ASP A 26 3.19 57.88 -20.71
C ASP A 26 2.38 56.64 -21.11
N ILE A 27 1.17 56.86 -21.61
CA ILE A 27 0.24 55.82 -22.11
C ILE A 27 0.88 54.97 -23.22
N ASP A 28 1.72 55.58 -24.06
CA ASP A 28 2.36 54.88 -25.18
C ASP A 28 3.48 53.93 -24.74
N LYS A 29 4.22 54.27 -23.67
CA LYS A 29 5.20 53.37 -23.05
C LYS A 29 4.52 52.18 -22.38
N ILE A 30 3.40 52.42 -21.68
CA ILE A 30 2.63 51.36 -21.02
C ILE A 30 2.02 50.42 -22.07
N LYS A 31 1.42 50.96 -23.15
CA LYS A 31 0.90 50.14 -24.25
C LYS A 31 2.00 49.34 -24.94
N LYS A 32 3.18 49.92 -25.13
CA LYS A 32 4.33 49.23 -25.75
C LYS A 32 4.86 48.11 -24.87
N GLN A 33 5.03 48.33 -23.57
CA GLN A 33 5.43 47.30 -22.60
C GLN A 33 4.36 46.21 -22.45
N TYR A 34 3.08 46.56 -22.48
CA TYR A 34 1.97 45.61 -22.44
C TYR A 34 1.90 44.77 -23.74
N PHE A 35 2.12 45.38 -24.91
CA PHE A 35 2.20 44.68 -26.19
C PHE A 35 3.49 43.84 -26.36
N GLU A 36 4.61 44.24 -25.74
CA GLU A 36 5.88 43.51 -25.67
C GLU A 36 5.81 42.34 -24.66
N SER A 37 5.06 42.51 -23.56
CA SER A 37 4.77 41.43 -22.59
C SER A 37 3.89 40.31 -23.16
N LYS A 38 3.51 40.39 -24.45
CA LYS A 38 3.18 39.22 -25.24
C LYS A 38 4.42 38.31 -25.35
N GLN A 39 4.73 37.59 -24.27
CA GLN A 39 5.54 36.36 -24.26
C GLN A 39 5.02 35.27 -25.23
N PHE A 40 3.95 35.55 -25.99
CA PHE A 40 3.35 34.69 -26.99
C PHE A 40 3.49 35.18 -28.44
N LYS A 41 4.00 36.40 -28.72
CA LYS A 41 3.92 36.96 -30.08
C LYS A 41 4.87 36.31 -31.10
N ASN A 42 5.87 35.55 -30.65
CA ASN A 42 6.87 34.89 -31.50
C ASN A 42 6.96 33.36 -31.28
N VAL A 43 5.93 32.72 -30.71
CA VAL A 43 5.88 31.26 -30.58
C VAL A 43 4.91 30.71 -31.61
N LYS A 44 5.39 29.85 -32.52
CA LYS A 44 4.55 29.21 -33.53
C LYS A 44 3.39 28.48 -32.85
N ASP A 45 2.16 28.82 -33.22
CA ASP A 45 0.94 28.20 -32.72
C ASP A 45 0.74 26.83 -33.39
N THR A 46 1.49 25.86 -32.91
CA THR A 46 1.44 24.47 -33.41
C THR A 46 0.33 23.69 -32.68
N LEU A 47 -0.32 22.75 -33.37
CA LEU A 47 -1.34 21.87 -32.77
C LEU A 47 -0.86 21.17 -31.49
N LEU A 48 0.39 20.67 -31.49
CA LEU A 48 1.01 20.04 -30.32
C LEU A 48 1.06 20.99 -29.11
N ARG A 49 1.26 22.28 -29.32
CA ARG A 49 1.31 23.27 -28.24
C ARG A 49 -0.06 23.49 -27.61
N ARG A 50 -1.12 23.52 -28.44
CA ARG A 50 -2.50 23.60 -27.94
C ARG A 50 -2.84 22.38 -27.11
N TYR A 51 -2.46 21.18 -27.57
CA TYR A 51 -2.65 19.94 -26.81
C TYR A 51 -1.91 19.92 -25.48
N ILE A 52 -0.62 20.30 -25.48
CA ILE A 52 0.18 20.40 -24.24
C ILE A 52 -0.42 21.44 -23.28
N TYR A 53 -0.87 22.59 -23.79
CA TYR A 53 -1.51 23.60 -22.96
C TYR A 53 -2.83 23.09 -22.35
N SER A 54 -3.68 22.42 -23.13
CA SER A 54 -4.91 21.79 -22.62
C SER A 54 -4.61 20.72 -21.57
N PHE A 55 -3.58 19.91 -21.78
CA PHE A 55 -3.16 18.89 -20.80
C PHE A 55 -2.60 19.50 -19.52
N TYR A 56 -1.79 20.55 -19.64
CA TYR A 56 -1.29 21.34 -18.51
C TYR A 56 -2.45 21.96 -17.72
N TRP A 57 -3.40 22.59 -18.41
CA TRP A 57 -4.58 23.19 -17.80
C TRP A 57 -5.42 22.13 -17.06
N SER A 58 -5.68 20.98 -17.69
CA SER A 58 -6.39 19.86 -17.05
C SER A 58 -5.64 19.34 -15.82
N THR A 59 -4.32 19.23 -15.89
CA THR A 59 -3.49 18.80 -14.74
C THR A 59 -3.58 19.78 -13.58
N LEU A 60 -3.58 21.10 -13.84
CA LEU A 60 -3.72 22.13 -12.79
C LEU A 60 -5.08 22.08 -12.10
N ILE A 61 -6.17 21.86 -12.85
CA ILE A 61 -7.51 21.69 -12.29
C ILE A 61 -7.59 20.40 -11.47
N LEU A 62 -7.00 19.31 -11.97
CA LEU A 62 -6.96 18.02 -11.29
C LEU A 62 -6.16 18.07 -9.98
N THR A 63 -5.02 18.77 -9.94
CA THR A 63 -4.17 18.91 -8.75
C THR A 63 -4.59 20.05 -7.82
N THR A 64 -5.69 20.74 -8.12
CA THR A 64 -6.25 21.85 -7.33
C THR A 64 -5.31 23.05 -7.12
N ILE A 65 -4.28 23.19 -7.96
CA ILE A 65 -3.29 24.29 -7.86
C ILE A 65 -3.92 25.64 -8.26
N GLY A 66 -4.91 25.62 -9.16
CA GLY A 66 -5.81 26.77 -9.38
C GLY A 66 -5.20 28.00 -10.07
N GLU A 67 -3.96 27.94 -10.56
CA GLU A 67 -3.31 29.02 -11.34
C GLU A 67 -3.82 29.09 -12.79
N VAL A 68 -5.15 29.18 -12.94
CA VAL A 68 -5.82 29.32 -14.24
C VAL A 68 -6.45 30.70 -14.36
N PRO A 69 -6.52 31.29 -15.56
CA PRO A 69 -7.18 32.58 -15.76
C PRO A 69 -8.64 32.50 -15.29
N SER A 70 -9.08 33.52 -14.54
CA SER A 70 -10.45 33.55 -14.01
C SER A 70 -11.48 33.50 -15.16
N PRO A 71 -12.50 32.63 -15.07
CA PRO A 71 -13.58 32.61 -16.04
C PRO A 71 -14.29 33.97 -16.09
N VAL A 72 -14.82 34.34 -17.25
CA VAL A 72 -15.46 35.65 -17.47
C VAL A 72 -16.95 35.46 -17.73
N GLN A 73 -17.34 34.37 -18.40
CA GLN A 73 -18.74 34.07 -18.71
C GLN A 73 -19.35 33.12 -17.69
N ASN A 74 -20.66 33.29 -17.41
CA ASN A 74 -21.39 32.43 -16.47
C ASN A 74 -21.30 30.93 -16.79
N VAL A 75 -21.24 30.57 -18.09
CA VAL A 75 -21.08 29.18 -18.54
C VAL A 75 -19.69 28.61 -18.22
N GLU A 76 -18.65 29.45 -18.31
CA GLU A 76 -17.28 29.08 -17.96
C GLU A 76 -17.17 28.84 -16.45
N TYR A 77 -17.80 29.70 -15.63
CA TYR A 77 -17.87 29.50 -14.18
C TYR A 77 -18.53 28.17 -13.81
N LEU A 78 -19.66 27.84 -14.44
CA LEU A 78 -20.36 26.58 -14.18
C LEU A 78 -19.48 25.38 -14.58
N PHE A 79 -18.83 25.44 -15.75
CA PHE A 79 -17.95 24.38 -16.22
C PHE A 79 -16.75 24.18 -15.29
N VAL A 80 -16.03 25.25 -14.93
CA VAL A 80 -14.86 25.18 -14.04
C VAL A 80 -15.24 24.70 -12.64
N THR A 81 -16.41 25.11 -12.13
CA THR A 81 -16.88 24.66 -10.82
C THR A 81 -17.17 23.16 -10.81
N LEU A 82 -17.86 22.64 -11.83
CA LEU A 82 -18.15 21.21 -11.95
C LEU A 82 -16.87 20.39 -12.15
N ASP A 83 -15.96 20.86 -13.00
CA ASP A 83 -14.68 20.19 -13.28
C ASP A 83 -13.80 20.15 -12.02
N LEU A 84 -13.78 21.24 -11.23
CA LEU A 84 -13.08 21.29 -9.95
C LEU A 84 -13.68 20.33 -8.91
N MET A 85 -15.02 20.22 -8.83
CA MET A 85 -15.67 19.26 -7.93
C MET A 85 -15.29 17.81 -8.29
N CYS A 86 -15.31 17.47 -9.58
CA CYS A 86 -14.86 16.16 -10.06
C CYS A 86 -13.36 15.94 -9.79
N GLY A 87 -12.51 16.94 -10.04
CA GLY A 87 -11.08 16.89 -9.81
C GLY A 87 -10.72 16.60 -8.35
N VAL A 88 -11.38 17.28 -7.41
CA VAL A 88 -11.19 17.04 -5.96
C VAL A 88 -11.57 15.61 -5.56
N LEU A 89 -12.67 15.07 -6.08
CA LEU A 89 -13.10 13.70 -5.78
C LEU A 89 -12.11 12.66 -6.33
N ILE A 90 -11.64 12.85 -7.56
CA ILE A 90 -10.65 11.97 -8.18
C ILE A 90 -9.33 12.04 -7.39
N PHE A 91 -8.86 13.25 -7.07
CA PHE A 91 -7.64 13.46 -6.30
C PHE A 91 -7.72 12.81 -4.91
N ALA A 92 -8.82 13.02 -4.18
CA ALA A 92 -9.05 12.39 -2.87
C ALA A 92 -9.06 10.86 -2.95
N THR A 93 -9.66 10.30 -4.01
CA THR A 93 -9.68 8.85 -4.23
C THR A 93 -8.28 8.31 -4.53
N ILE A 94 -7.49 8.99 -5.36
CA ILE A 94 -6.11 8.59 -5.67
C ILE A 94 -5.27 8.61 -4.40
N VAL A 95 -5.31 9.70 -3.64
CA VAL A 95 -4.54 9.83 -2.38
C VAL A 95 -4.99 8.79 -1.36
N GLY A 96 -6.30 8.54 -1.23
CA GLY A 96 -6.85 7.50 -0.36
C GLY A 96 -6.37 6.10 -0.75
N ASN A 97 -6.38 5.77 -2.04
CA ASN A 97 -5.92 4.49 -2.55
C ASN A 97 -4.41 4.30 -2.37
N VAL A 98 -3.61 5.33 -2.63
CA VAL A 98 -2.15 5.31 -2.39
C VAL A 98 -1.86 5.17 -0.90
N GLY A 99 -2.58 5.89 -0.03
CA GLY A 99 -2.47 5.75 1.42
C GLY A 99 -2.82 4.34 1.89
N SER A 100 -3.90 3.76 1.37
CA SER A 100 -4.29 2.38 1.65
C SER A 100 -3.23 1.38 1.19
N MET A 101 -2.66 1.57 0.00
CA MET A 101 -1.57 0.73 -0.52
C MET A 101 -0.34 0.78 0.39
N ILE A 102 0.06 1.98 0.85
CA ILE A 102 1.20 2.16 1.78
C ILE A 102 0.91 1.47 3.12
N SER A 103 -0.29 1.65 3.66
CA SER A 103 -0.72 1.02 4.90
C SER A 103 -0.76 -0.51 4.77
N ASN A 104 -1.22 -1.03 3.64
CA ASN A 104 -1.31 -2.47 3.37
C ASN A 104 0.07 -3.09 3.16
N MET A 105 0.97 -2.40 2.44
CA MET A 105 2.35 -2.86 2.22
C MET A 105 3.14 -2.98 3.52
N SER A 106 2.86 -2.10 4.48
CA SER A 106 3.48 -2.15 5.81
C SER A 106 2.65 -2.94 6.84
N ALA A 107 1.46 -3.45 6.50
CA ALA A 107 0.54 -4.07 7.46
C ALA A 107 1.15 -5.25 8.22
N ALA A 108 1.77 -6.20 7.50
CA ALA A 108 2.40 -7.37 8.13
C ALA A 108 3.57 -6.98 9.07
N ARG A 109 4.31 -5.94 8.71
CA ARG A 109 5.39 -5.40 9.55
C ARG A 109 4.82 -4.70 10.78
N THR A 110 3.79 -3.88 10.61
CA THR A 110 3.10 -3.18 11.69
C THR A 110 2.48 -4.16 12.68
N GLU A 111 1.83 -5.23 12.21
CA GLU A 111 1.27 -6.26 13.08
C GLU A 111 2.35 -6.97 13.92
N PHE A 112 3.47 -7.32 13.29
CA PHE A 112 4.59 -7.96 13.99
C PHE A 112 5.21 -7.03 15.05
N GLN A 113 5.42 -5.76 14.70
CA GLN A 113 5.93 -4.75 15.64
C GLN A 113 4.97 -4.54 16.82
N ASN A 114 3.66 -4.46 16.58
CA ASN A 114 2.65 -4.36 17.63
C ASN A 114 2.72 -5.53 18.63
N LYS A 115 2.90 -6.77 18.13
CA LYS A 115 3.08 -7.95 18.99
C LYS A 115 4.37 -7.88 19.80
N MET A 116 5.48 -7.48 19.18
CA MET A 116 6.76 -7.32 19.85
C MET A 116 6.69 -6.26 20.96
N ASP A 117 6.04 -5.12 20.68
CA ASP A 117 5.90 -4.04 21.65
C ASP A 117 5.03 -4.45 22.84
N GLY A 118 3.95 -5.22 22.61
CA GLY A 118 3.16 -5.82 23.69
C GLY A 118 3.98 -6.76 24.59
N ILE A 119 4.90 -7.53 24.00
CA ILE A 119 5.78 -8.43 24.76
C ILE A 119 6.83 -7.65 25.55
N LYS A 120 7.42 -6.59 24.96
CA LYS A 120 8.33 -5.68 25.68
C LYS A 120 7.64 -5.05 26.88
N GLN A 121 6.42 -4.52 26.69
CA GLN A 121 5.62 -3.94 27.76
C GLN A 121 5.31 -4.95 28.86
N TYR A 122 4.98 -6.20 28.50
CA TYR A 122 4.77 -7.27 29.48
C TYR A 122 6.02 -7.58 30.30
N MET A 123 7.19 -7.63 29.65
CA MET A 123 8.48 -7.88 30.32
C MET A 123 8.87 -6.74 31.28
N GLU A 124 8.61 -5.49 30.88
CA GLU A 124 8.83 -4.33 31.74
C GLU A 124 7.91 -4.36 32.98
N LEU A 125 6.62 -4.64 32.79
CA LEU A 125 5.65 -4.72 33.88
C LEU A 125 6.02 -5.82 34.91
N ARG A 126 6.55 -6.94 34.43
CA ARG A 126 6.98 -8.07 35.27
C ARG A 126 8.41 -7.94 35.80
N ARG A 127 9.13 -6.86 35.47
CA ARG A 127 10.54 -6.64 35.84
C ARG A 127 11.44 -7.83 35.50
N VAL A 128 11.31 -8.34 34.28
CA VAL A 128 12.14 -9.44 33.78
C VAL A 128 13.61 -8.99 33.70
N SER A 129 14.55 -9.91 33.93
CA SER A 129 15.98 -9.60 33.84
C SER A 129 16.37 -9.18 32.42
N LYS A 130 17.26 -8.18 32.31
CA LYS A 130 17.71 -7.66 31.00
C LYS A 130 18.36 -8.71 30.10
N GLN A 131 18.99 -9.73 30.70
CA GLN A 131 19.52 -10.87 29.94
C GLN A 131 18.42 -11.70 29.28
N LEU A 132 17.30 -11.95 29.97
CA LEU A 132 16.19 -12.70 29.40
C LEU A 132 15.45 -11.87 28.33
N GLU A 133 15.26 -10.57 28.59
CA GLU A 133 14.68 -9.62 27.64
C GLU A 133 15.46 -9.59 26.31
N MET A 134 16.79 -9.47 26.36
CA MET A 134 17.64 -9.50 25.16
C MET A 134 17.54 -10.83 24.40
N ARG A 135 17.45 -11.96 25.10
CA ARG A 135 17.28 -13.28 24.46
C ARG A 135 15.94 -13.39 23.73
N VAL A 136 14.87 -12.87 24.32
CA VAL A 136 13.53 -12.84 23.72
C VAL A 136 13.53 -11.95 22.48
N ILE A 137 14.08 -10.73 22.57
CA ILE A 137 14.14 -9.80 21.41
C ILE A 137 14.96 -10.43 20.26
N LYS A 138 16.14 -10.99 20.55
CA LYS A 138 16.98 -11.64 19.53
C LYS A 138 16.30 -12.82 18.86
N TRP A 139 15.48 -13.58 19.60
CA TRP A 139 14.68 -14.67 19.03
C TRP A 139 13.56 -14.14 18.12
N PHE A 140 12.90 -13.05 18.50
CA PHE A 140 11.92 -12.38 17.65
C PHE A 140 12.55 -11.79 16.37
N ASP A 141 13.72 -11.18 16.46
CA ASP A 141 14.46 -10.69 15.29
C ASP A 141 14.83 -11.82 14.33
N TYR A 142 15.26 -12.97 14.87
CA TYR A 142 15.51 -14.18 14.08
C TYR A 142 14.23 -14.67 13.40
N LEU A 143 13.11 -14.73 14.13
CA LEU A 143 11.81 -15.16 13.60
C LEU A 143 11.34 -14.24 12.45
N TRP A 144 11.56 -12.93 12.56
CA TRP A 144 11.26 -11.95 11.52
C TRP A 144 12.16 -12.10 10.29
N ALA A 145 13.47 -12.25 10.50
CA ALA A 145 14.46 -12.38 9.42
C ALA A 145 14.25 -13.65 8.59
N ASN A 146 13.84 -14.76 9.22
CA ASN A 146 13.62 -16.04 8.56
C ASN A 146 12.23 -16.18 7.91
N LYS A 147 11.42 -15.11 7.83
CA LYS A 147 10.07 -15.13 7.23
C LYS A 147 9.14 -16.19 7.82
N GLN A 148 9.45 -16.72 9.00
CA GLN A 148 8.62 -17.68 9.72
C GLN A 148 7.48 -16.88 10.32
N SER A 149 6.52 -16.55 9.47
CA SER A 149 5.37 -15.76 9.85
C SER A 149 4.65 -16.58 10.92
N LEU A 150 4.28 -15.94 12.04
CA LEU A 150 3.34 -16.53 13.00
C LEU A 150 1.99 -16.92 12.32
N SER A 151 1.79 -16.49 11.07
CA SER A 151 0.65 -16.85 10.22
C SER A 151 0.77 -18.25 9.60
N ASP A 152 1.91 -18.94 9.64
CA ASP A 152 2.01 -20.31 9.07
C ASP A 152 1.02 -21.27 9.76
N GLN A 153 0.76 -21.09 11.05
CA GLN A 153 -0.27 -21.86 11.78
C GLN A 153 -1.71 -21.42 11.50
N GLN A 154 -1.93 -20.20 11.01
CA GLN A 154 -3.26 -19.67 10.66
C GLN A 154 -3.61 -19.95 9.20
N VAL A 155 -2.64 -19.91 8.29
CA VAL A 155 -2.78 -20.28 6.87
C VAL A 155 -3.11 -21.77 6.73
N LEU A 156 -2.43 -22.63 7.51
CA LEU A 156 -2.71 -24.07 7.47
C LEU A 156 -4.16 -24.39 7.85
N LYS A 157 -4.77 -23.67 8.80
CA LYS A 157 -6.18 -23.87 9.20
C LYS A 157 -7.21 -23.47 8.14
N VAL A 158 -6.84 -22.66 7.14
CA VAL A 158 -7.73 -22.30 6.02
C VAL A 158 -7.71 -23.36 4.93
N LEU A 159 -6.67 -24.20 4.89
CA LEU A 159 -6.55 -25.29 3.92
C LEU A 159 -7.28 -26.56 4.42
N PRO A 160 -7.95 -27.33 3.54
CA PRO A 160 -8.47 -28.65 3.87
C PRO A 160 -7.39 -29.60 4.41
N ASP A 161 -7.73 -30.44 5.38
CA ASP A 161 -6.78 -31.34 6.07
C ASP A 161 -5.94 -32.22 5.13
N LYS A 162 -6.49 -32.57 3.96
CA LYS A 162 -5.80 -33.34 2.92
C LYS A 162 -4.60 -32.59 2.31
N LEU A 163 -4.76 -31.29 2.05
CA LEU A 163 -3.70 -30.44 1.50
C LEU A 163 -2.67 -30.06 2.58
N GLN A 164 -3.11 -29.92 3.83
CA GLN A 164 -2.19 -29.74 4.96
C GLN A 164 -1.28 -30.97 5.14
N ALA A 165 -1.84 -32.18 5.07
CA ALA A 165 -1.09 -33.43 5.18
C ALA A 165 -0.10 -33.61 4.02
N GLU A 166 -0.47 -33.23 2.80
CA GLU A 166 0.38 -33.31 1.62
C GLU A 166 1.57 -32.33 1.69
N ILE A 167 1.33 -31.09 2.12
CA ILE A 167 2.38 -30.08 2.34
C ILE A 167 3.30 -30.49 3.50
N ALA A 168 2.74 -30.97 4.61
CA ALA A 168 3.51 -31.45 5.76
C ALA A 168 4.39 -32.65 5.37
N MET A 169 3.85 -33.60 4.59
CA MET A 169 4.62 -34.69 3.99
C MET A 169 5.76 -34.14 3.14
N GLN A 170 5.48 -33.25 2.18
CA GLN A 170 6.51 -32.75 1.25
C GLN A 170 7.62 -31.96 1.96
N VAL A 171 7.28 -31.13 2.94
CA VAL A 171 8.25 -30.31 3.71
C VAL A 171 9.11 -31.18 4.63
N HIS A 172 8.53 -32.19 5.28
CA HIS A 172 9.28 -33.06 6.19
C HIS A 172 9.95 -34.25 5.50
N PHE A 173 9.50 -34.67 4.31
CA PHE A 173 10.04 -35.82 3.58
C PHE A 173 11.50 -35.62 3.17
N GLU A 174 11.91 -34.41 2.78
CA GLU A 174 13.32 -34.12 2.47
C GLU A 174 14.22 -34.22 3.71
N THR A 175 13.76 -33.70 4.85
CA THR A 175 14.51 -33.76 6.11
C THR A 175 14.60 -35.20 6.62
N LEU A 176 13.51 -35.97 6.54
CA LEU A 176 13.46 -37.38 6.92
C LEU A 176 14.28 -38.27 5.98
N ARG A 177 14.27 -37.99 4.67
CA ARG A 177 15.10 -38.70 3.68
C ARG A 177 16.58 -38.45 3.92
N LYS A 178 16.98 -37.20 4.12
CA LYS A 178 18.38 -36.84 4.42
C LYS A 178 18.83 -37.42 5.76
N GLY A 179 17.98 -37.39 6.80
CA GLY A 179 18.26 -38.02 8.09
C GLY A 179 18.45 -39.54 7.98
N ARG A 180 17.61 -40.21 7.19
CA ARG A 180 17.72 -41.65 6.91
C ARG A 180 18.95 -42.01 6.09
N GLU A 181 19.34 -41.19 5.11
CA GLU A 181 20.59 -41.39 4.37
C GLU A 181 21.83 -41.22 5.25
N LEU A 182 21.80 -40.29 6.21
CA LEU A 182 22.85 -40.13 7.22
C LEU A 182 22.92 -41.34 8.17
N LEU A 183 21.78 -41.80 8.68
CA LEU A 183 21.71 -42.98 9.54
C LEU A 183 22.15 -44.28 8.81
N LYS A 184 21.89 -44.37 7.50
CA LYS A 184 22.37 -45.47 6.65
C LYS A 184 23.88 -45.40 6.43
N LYS A 185 24.44 -44.19 6.31
CA LYS A 185 25.88 -43.96 6.15
C LYS A 185 26.67 -44.29 7.43
N ASP A 186 26.05 -44.13 8.59
CA ASP A 186 26.66 -44.44 9.89
C ASP A 186 26.49 -45.92 10.31
N ASN A 187 26.05 -46.81 9.41
CA ASN A 187 25.83 -48.25 9.67
C ASN A 187 24.89 -48.55 10.86
N LEU A 188 24.03 -47.60 11.23
CA LEU A 188 23.08 -47.71 12.34
C LEU A 188 21.71 -48.25 11.90
N LEU A 189 21.53 -48.52 10.61
CA LEU A 189 20.36 -49.19 10.06
C LEU A 189 20.76 -50.59 9.62
N ASP A 190 20.15 -51.58 10.27
CA ASP A 190 20.30 -53.00 9.94
C ASP A 190 19.85 -53.23 8.49
N GLU A 191 20.78 -53.68 7.65
CA GLU A 191 20.59 -53.92 6.22
C GLU A 191 19.56 -55.04 5.94
N ASN A 192 19.19 -55.81 6.97
CA ASN A 192 18.19 -56.88 6.92
C ASN A 192 16.91 -56.59 7.74
N ALA A 193 16.69 -55.36 8.20
CA ALA A 193 15.35 -55.00 8.66
C ALA A 193 14.41 -55.19 7.46
N PRO A 194 13.36 -56.03 7.56
CA PRO A 194 12.43 -56.23 6.45
C PRO A 194 12.01 -54.85 5.98
N GLU A 195 12.07 -54.59 4.68
CA GLU A 195 11.41 -53.42 4.12
C GLU A 195 9.97 -53.52 4.59
N GLU A 196 9.62 -52.78 5.64
CA GLU A 196 8.24 -52.52 6.00
C GLU A 196 7.75 -51.56 4.92
N GLN A 197 7.56 -52.10 3.71
CA GLN A 197 6.46 -51.79 2.84
C GLN A 197 5.18 -52.21 3.55
N GLN A 198 4.97 -51.71 4.78
CA GLN A 198 3.64 -51.52 5.30
C GLN A 198 3.06 -50.45 4.41
N THR A 199 2.24 -50.96 3.51
CA THR A 199 1.96 -50.33 2.24
C THR A 199 1.27 -49.01 2.56
N VAL A 200 1.53 -47.95 1.81
CA VAL A 200 0.84 -46.65 1.99
C VAL A 200 -0.69 -46.85 2.03
N GLU A 201 -1.17 -47.95 1.42
CA GLU A 201 -2.52 -48.50 1.51
C GLU A 201 -2.93 -49.01 2.90
N GLU A 202 -2.10 -49.77 3.63
CA GLU A 202 -2.40 -50.24 4.99
C GLU A 202 -2.45 -49.06 5.99
N LEU A 203 -1.55 -48.08 5.84
CA LEU A 203 -1.58 -46.85 6.64
C LEU A 203 -2.80 -45.98 6.31
N ALA A 204 -3.16 -45.84 5.03
CA ALA A 204 -4.38 -45.15 4.62
C ALA A 204 -5.63 -45.87 5.12
N GLU A 205 -5.64 -47.20 5.13
CA GLU A 205 -6.76 -48.02 5.60
C GLU A 205 -6.90 -47.96 7.13
N GLN A 206 -5.79 -47.98 7.89
CA GLN A 206 -5.81 -47.76 9.33
C GLN A 206 -6.29 -46.35 9.70
N LEU A 207 -5.86 -45.33 8.95
CA LEU A 207 -6.31 -43.96 9.17
C LEU A 207 -7.82 -43.84 8.89
N ASN A 208 -8.29 -44.43 7.80
CA ASN A 208 -9.71 -44.40 7.42
C ASN A 208 -10.60 -45.15 8.42
N ASN A 209 -10.13 -46.28 8.94
CA ASN A 209 -10.82 -47.03 9.98
C ASN A 209 -10.88 -46.25 11.30
N SER A 210 -9.80 -45.57 11.67
CA SER A 210 -9.76 -44.72 12.87
C SER A 210 -10.73 -43.53 12.76
N VAL A 211 -10.79 -42.89 11.59
CA VAL A 211 -11.75 -41.80 11.31
C VAL A 211 -13.19 -42.30 11.45
N LYS A 212 -13.54 -43.45 10.87
CA LYS A 212 -14.90 -44.03 11.00
C LYS A 212 -15.29 -44.32 12.45
N VAL A 213 -14.36 -44.83 13.26
CA VAL A 213 -14.61 -45.10 14.69
C VAL A 213 -14.87 -43.81 15.46
N LEU A 214 -14.09 -42.75 15.18
CA LEU A 214 -14.30 -41.44 15.79
C LEU A 214 -15.61 -40.80 15.36
N GLN A 215 -15.98 -40.89 14.08
CA GLN A 215 -17.27 -40.41 13.57
C GLN A 215 -18.44 -41.13 14.23
N THR A 216 -18.36 -42.45 14.37
CA THR A 216 -19.38 -43.27 15.04
C THR A 216 -19.50 -42.91 16.53
N ARG A 217 -18.39 -42.59 17.20
CA ARG A 217 -18.38 -42.13 18.59
C ARG A 217 -18.94 -40.71 18.74
N CYS A 218 -18.66 -39.80 17.82
CA CYS A 218 -19.23 -38.44 17.81
C CYS A 218 -20.76 -38.48 17.62
N VAL A 219 -21.26 -39.26 16.65
CA VAL A 219 -22.71 -39.41 16.42
C VAL A 219 -23.41 -40.01 17.64
N ARG A 220 -22.76 -40.94 18.36
CA ARG A 220 -23.27 -41.50 19.62
C ARG A 220 -23.21 -40.52 20.79
N PHE A 221 -22.38 -39.48 20.72
CA PHE A 221 -22.34 -38.39 21.70
C PHE A 221 -23.38 -37.30 21.42
N GLU A 222 -23.76 -37.08 20.17
CA GLU A 222 -24.83 -36.14 19.78
C GLU A 222 -26.25 -36.71 19.99
N SER A 223 -26.41 -38.04 20.10
CA SER A 223 -27.72 -38.68 20.30
C SER A 223 -28.13 -38.86 21.77
N LYS A 224 -27.50 -38.15 22.71
CA LYS A 224 -27.73 -38.25 24.16
C LYS A 224 -27.86 -36.87 24.78
#